data_AF-A0A1T3VZD9-F1
#
_entry.id   AF-A0A1T3VZD9-F1
#
_cell.length_a   1.000
_cell.length_b   1.000
_cell.length_c   1.000
_cell.angle_alpha   90.00
_cell.angle_beta   90.00
_cell.angle_gamma   90.00
#
_symmetry.space_group_name_H-M   'P 1'
#
loop_
_entity.id
_entity.type
_entity.pdbx_description
1 polymer ?
#
loop_
_entity_poly.entity_id
_entity_poly.type
_entity_poly.pdbx_seq_one_letter_code
_entity_poly.pdbx_strand_id
1 'polypeptide(L)'
;TLDALATEHGFSAGSLDFIFLDHDKHAYLPDLQSIASRGWLHKGTIVVADNVRIPGAPEYRAYMREQQGRTWQTVEHKTHGEYGTVVPDLVLESEYLGE
;
A
#
# COMPACT_ATOMS: atom_id res chain seq x y z
N THR A 1 4.77 10.26 -13.64
CA THR A 1 4.29 10.91 -12.40
C THR A 1 2.81 10.62 -12.25
N LEU A 2 2.18 10.88 -11.10
CA LEU A 2 0.74 10.70 -10.93
C LEU A 2 -0.08 11.53 -11.93
N ASP A 3 0.40 12.71 -12.35
CA ASP A 3 -0.31 13.51 -13.36
C ASP A 3 -0.38 12.83 -14.72
N ALA A 4 0.72 12.21 -15.18
CA ALA A 4 0.72 11.46 -16.43
C ALA A 4 -0.28 10.28 -16.39
N LEU A 5 -0.43 9.61 -15.24
CA LEU A 5 -1.42 8.55 -15.06
C LEU A 5 -2.86 9.07 -15.24
N ALA A 6 -3.17 10.26 -14.72
CA ALA A 6 -4.47 10.89 -14.95
C ALA A 6 -4.67 11.36 -16.39
N THR A 7 -3.71 12.09 -16.94
CA THR A 7 -3.89 12.79 -18.23
C THR A 7 -3.75 11.89 -19.44
N GLU A 8 -2.90 10.86 -19.35
CA GLU A 8 -2.55 10.02 -20.51
C GLU A 8 -3.09 8.59 -20.40
N HIS A 9 -3.37 8.12 -19.19
CA HIS A 9 -3.76 6.72 -18.94
C HIS A 9 -5.14 6.55 -18.31
N GLY A 10 -5.90 7.64 -18.12
CA GLY A 10 -7.31 7.59 -17.72
C GLY A 10 -7.56 7.27 -16.25
N PHE A 11 -6.55 7.46 -15.38
CA PHE A 11 -6.72 7.26 -13.94
C PHE A 11 -7.61 8.39 -13.38
N SER A 12 -8.75 8.02 -12.82
CA SER A 12 -9.78 8.93 -12.32
C SER A 12 -10.26 8.55 -10.93
N ALA A 13 -11.22 9.32 -10.39
CA ALA A 13 -11.82 9.01 -9.11
C ALA A 13 -12.37 7.56 -9.08
N GLY A 14 -12.04 6.82 -8.02
CA GLY A 14 -12.46 5.42 -7.82
C GLY A 14 -12.01 4.44 -8.90
N SER A 15 -10.95 4.73 -9.66
CA SER A 15 -10.50 3.87 -10.77
C SER A 15 -9.53 2.75 -10.37
N LEU A 16 -8.99 2.78 -9.14
CA LEU A 16 -7.96 1.84 -8.73
C LEU A 16 -8.53 0.68 -7.93
N ASP A 17 -8.58 -0.51 -8.53
CA ASP A 17 -8.93 -1.75 -7.84
C ASP A 17 -7.74 -2.30 -7.02
N PHE A 18 -6.51 -2.11 -7.50
CA PHE A 18 -5.31 -2.75 -6.94
C PHE A 18 -4.06 -1.87 -7.05
N ILE A 19 -3.24 -1.86 -6.00
CA ILE A 19 -1.96 -1.15 -5.92
C ILE A 19 -0.91 -2.09 -5.34
N PHE A 20 0.23 -2.22 -6.01
CA PHE A 20 1.39 -2.98 -5.51
C PHE A 20 2.56 -2.03 -5.23
N LEU A 21 3.02 -2.01 -3.98
CA LEU A 21 4.13 -1.19 -3.52
C LEU A 21 5.37 -2.06 -3.32
N ASP A 22 6.34 -1.92 -4.23
CA ASP A 22 7.62 -2.64 -4.24
C ASP A 22 8.79 -1.74 -4.70
N HIS A 23 8.68 -0.44 -4.42
CA HIS A 23 9.72 0.56 -4.75
C HIS A 23 10.46 1.01 -3.48
N ASP A 24 11.06 2.21 -3.51
CA ASP A 24 11.68 2.83 -2.33
C ASP A 24 10.70 2.88 -1.13
N LYS A 25 11.08 2.23 -0.03
CA LYS A 25 10.25 2.06 1.16
C LYS A 25 9.90 3.37 1.85
N HIS A 26 10.72 4.41 1.68
CA HIS A 26 10.43 5.73 2.22
C HIS A 26 9.31 6.44 1.46
N ALA A 27 9.01 6.01 0.23
CA ALA A 27 7.99 6.61 -0.61
C ALA A 27 6.62 5.91 -0.52
N TYR A 28 6.52 4.73 0.11
CA TYR A 28 5.24 3.98 0.22
C TYR A 28 4.10 4.83 0.79
N LEU A 29 4.33 5.47 1.93
CA LEU A 29 3.30 6.26 2.59
C LEU A 29 3.01 7.58 1.84
N PRO A 30 4.00 8.39 1.45
CA PRO A 30 3.76 9.57 0.63
C PRO A 30 3.00 9.28 -0.67
N ASP A 31 3.34 8.19 -1.36
CA ASP A 31 2.70 7.82 -2.62
C ASP A 31 1.27 7.34 -2.40
N LEU A 32 1.03 6.48 -1.39
CA LEU A 32 -0.33 6.06 -1.04
C LEU A 32 -1.22 7.26 -0.70
N GLN A 33 -0.73 8.20 0.11
CA GLN A 33 -1.47 9.42 0.45
C GLN A 33 -1.71 10.31 -0.79
N SER A 34 -0.74 10.40 -1.68
CA SER A 34 -0.88 11.14 -2.94
C SER A 34 -1.92 10.51 -3.87
N ILE A 35 -2.01 9.18 -3.91
CA ILE A 35 -3.05 8.44 -4.64
C ILE A 35 -4.42 8.66 -3.98
N ALA A 36 -4.51 8.52 -2.66
CA ALA A 36 -5.75 8.66 -1.90
C ALA A 36 -6.34 10.08 -2.01
N SER A 37 -5.51 11.11 -1.87
CA SER A 37 -5.92 12.53 -1.96
C SER A 37 -6.46 12.93 -3.34
N ARG A 38 -6.14 12.18 -4.39
CA ARG A 38 -6.73 12.34 -5.72
C ARG A 38 -8.10 11.67 -5.86
N GLY A 39 -8.58 11.01 -4.81
CA GLY A 39 -9.85 10.30 -4.79
C GLY A 39 -9.86 9.05 -5.65
N TRP A 40 -8.70 8.50 -5.99
CA TRP A 40 -8.59 7.36 -6.92
C TRP A 40 -8.97 6.01 -6.32
N LEU A 41 -9.02 5.92 -4.99
CA LEU A 41 -9.44 4.72 -4.27
C LEU A 41 -10.97 4.64 -4.19
N HIS A 42 -11.49 3.43 -4.18
CA HIS A 42 -12.89 3.14 -3.85
C HIS A 42 -12.94 2.06 -2.77
N LYS A 43 -14.08 1.94 -2.08
CA LYS A 43 -14.24 0.84 -1.11
C LYS A 43 -13.97 -0.50 -1.79
N GLY A 44 -13.11 -1.31 -1.19
CA GLY A 44 -12.63 -2.58 -1.75
C GLY A 44 -11.33 -2.49 -2.55
N THR A 45 -10.75 -1.30 -2.77
CA THR A 45 -9.40 -1.19 -3.34
C THR A 45 -8.40 -1.93 -2.45
N ILE A 46 -7.55 -2.75 -3.06
CA ILE A 46 -6.52 -3.53 -2.35
C ILE A 46 -5.14 -2.91 -2.57
N VAL A 47 -4.42 -2.66 -1.48
CA VAL A 47 -3.00 -2.26 -1.50
C VAL A 47 -2.17 -3.40 -0.94
N VAL A 48 -1.21 -3.87 -1.72
CA VAL A 48 -0.22 -4.85 -1.29
C VAL A 48 1.14 -4.18 -1.20
N ALA A 49 1.79 -4.26 -0.03
CA ALA A 49 3.12 -3.69 0.19
C ALA A 49 4.12 -4.77 0.62
N ASP A 50 5.23 -4.89 -0.13
CA ASP A 50 6.27 -5.89 0.12
C ASP A 50 7.35 -5.40 1.11
N ASN A 51 8.08 -6.33 1.72
CA ASN A 51 9.30 -6.11 2.50
C ASN A 51 9.24 -5.08 3.64
N VAL A 52 8.14 -5.02 4.39
CA VAL A 52 7.95 -3.98 5.41
C VAL A 52 8.68 -4.24 6.74
N ARG A 53 9.41 -5.36 6.91
CA ARG A 53 9.93 -5.79 8.23
C ARG A 53 11.29 -5.19 8.65
N ILE A 54 12.39 -5.30 7.87
CA ILE A 54 13.71 -4.69 8.21
C ILE A 54 14.55 -4.33 6.96
N PRO A 55 15.07 -3.09 6.80
CA PRO A 55 14.75 -1.88 7.58
C PRO A 55 13.32 -1.37 7.31
N GLY A 56 12.60 -2.02 6.39
CA GLY A 56 11.15 -1.93 6.24
C GLY A 56 10.61 -0.57 5.82
N ALA A 57 9.28 -0.44 5.90
CA ALA A 57 8.56 0.82 5.72
C ALA A 57 7.87 1.16 7.06
N PRO A 58 8.60 1.63 8.08
CA PRO A 58 8.07 1.77 9.44
C PRO A 58 6.93 2.79 9.54
N GLU A 59 7.01 3.89 8.78
CA GLU A 59 5.96 4.91 8.72
C GLU A 59 4.68 4.36 8.08
N TYR A 60 4.81 3.64 6.96
CA TYR A 60 3.70 2.94 6.31
C TYR A 60 3.02 1.95 7.25
N ARG A 61 3.80 1.12 7.98
CA ARG A 61 3.25 0.17 8.95
C ARG A 61 2.56 0.86 10.12
N ALA A 62 3.13 1.94 10.63
CA ALA A 62 2.52 2.72 11.70
C ALA A 62 1.17 3.30 11.26
N TYR A 63 1.11 3.86 10.05
CA TYR A 63 -0.10 4.38 9.44
C TYR A 63 -1.16 3.29 9.26
N MET A 64 -0.83 2.14 8.66
CA MET A 64 -1.80 1.05 8.47
C MET A 64 -2.35 0.52 9.79
N ARG A 65 -1.49 0.42 10.82
CA ARG A 65 -1.94 0.04 12.16
C ARG A 65 -2.87 1.07 12.80
N GLU A 66 -2.59 2.36 12.62
CA GLU A 66 -3.43 3.45 13.15
C GLU A 66 -4.80 3.50 12.46
N GLN A 67 -4.83 3.22 11.16
CA GLN A 67 -6.05 3.26 10.35
C GLN A 67 -6.87 1.97 10.37
N GLN A 68 -6.38 0.93 11.04
CA GLN A 68 -7.02 -0.37 11.13
C GLN A 68 -8.47 -0.25 11.65
N GLY A 69 -9.42 -0.76 10.86
CA GLY A 69 -10.85 -0.72 11.16
C GLY A 69 -11.51 0.66 10.98
N ARG A 70 -10.75 1.68 10.55
CA ARG A 70 -11.26 3.03 10.25
C ARG A 70 -11.40 3.20 8.75
N THR A 71 -10.27 3.42 8.08
CA THR A 71 -10.20 3.60 6.62
C THR A 71 -9.54 2.39 5.93
N TRP A 72 -8.87 1.52 6.70
CA TRP A 72 -8.17 0.36 6.18
C TRP A 72 -8.48 -0.90 7.00
N GLN A 73 -8.57 -2.04 6.33
CA GLN A 73 -8.55 -3.37 6.94
C GLN A 73 -7.29 -4.09 6.43
N THR A 74 -6.29 -4.22 7.30
CA THR A 74 -4.97 -4.79 6.95
C THR A 74 -4.80 -6.20 7.52
N VAL A 75 -4.26 -7.09 6.69
CA VAL A 75 -3.81 -8.44 7.04
C VAL A 75 -2.30 -8.52 6.83
N GLU A 76 -1.61 -9.10 7.81
CA GLU A 76 -0.17 -9.35 7.76
C GLU A 76 0.11 -10.78 7.28
N HIS A 77 0.73 -10.92 6.11
CA HIS A 77 1.11 -12.19 5.52
C HIS A 77 2.59 -12.45 5.79
N LYS A 78 2.87 -13.36 6.74
CA LYS A 78 4.25 -13.78 7.03
C LYS A 78 4.75 -14.67 5.90
N THR A 79 5.74 -14.18 5.16
CA THR A 79 6.40 -14.93 4.09
C THR A 79 7.78 -15.41 4.56
N HIS A 80 8.19 -16.59 4.11
CA HIS A 80 9.56 -17.08 4.29
C HIS A 80 10.31 -16.77 2.99
N GLY A 81 11.37 -15.95 3.06
CA GLY A 81 12.13 -15.56 1.87
C GLY A 81 12.69 -16.78 1.12
N GLU A 82 12.57 -16.78 -0.20
CA GLU A 82 12.81 -17.97 -1.04
C GLU A 82 14.27 -18.43 -1.12
N TYR A 83 15.25 -17.75 -0.51
CA TYR A 83 16.64 -18.22 -0.50
C TYR A 83 17.33 -17.92 0.84
N GLY A 84 17.04 -18.73 1.85
CA GLY A 84 17.86 -18.83 3.07
C GLY A 84 17.22 -18.27 4.34
N THR A 85 17.35 -19.04 5.41
CA THR A 85 16.69 -18.97 6.72
C THR A 85 16.95 -17.73 7.61
N VAL A 86 17.17 -16.50 7.10
CA VAL A 86 17.65 -15.40 7.99
C VAL A 86 16.89 -14.07 7.94
N VAL A 87 16.02 -13.78 6.96
CA VAL A 87 15.20 -12.54 7.02
C VAL A 87 13.72 -12.89 6.82
N PRO A 88 12.89 -12.82 7.87
CA PRO A 88 11.45 -12.97 7.71
C PRO A 88 10.94 -11.79 6.91
N ASP A 89 10.30 -12.10 5.80
CA ASP A 89 9.66 -11.12 4.97
C ASP A 89 8.19 -10.95 5.40
N LEU A 90 7.63 -9.79 5.12
CA LEU A 90 6.27 -9.44 5.54
C LEU A 90 5.61 -8.64 4.44
N VAL A 91 4.53 -9.21 3.91
CA VAL A 91 3.63 -8.55 2.98
C VAL A 91 2.42 -8.07 3.75
N LEU A 92 2.03 -6.81 3.53
CA LEU A 92 0.78 -6.26 4.05
C LEU A 92 -0.23 -6.22 2.90
N GLU A 93 -1.38 -6.85 3.12
CA GLU A 93 -2.56 -6.71 2.27
C GLU A 93 -3.54 -5.80 2.99
N SER A 94 -3.89 -4.66 2.40
CA SER A 94 -4.73 -3.63 3.00
C SER A 94 -5.92 -3.33 2.10
N GLU A 95 -7.12 -3.66 2.55
CA GLU A 95 -8.38 -3.29 1.89
C GLU A 95 -8.81 -1.89 2.35
N TYR A 96 -9.11 -1.00 1.40
CA TYR A 96 -9.65 0.32 1.67
C TYR A 96 -11.15 0.25 2.00
N LEU A 97 -11.55 0.80 3.14
CA LEU A 97 -12.92 0.75 3.64
C LEU A 97 -13.77 1.96 3.21
N GLY A 98 -13.15 3.00 2.66
CA GLY A 98 -13.75 4.32 2.44
C GLY A 98 -13.46 5.30 3.58
N GLU A 99 -13.89 6.55 3.40
CA GLU A 99 -13.93 7.57 4.46
C GLU A 99 -15.19 7.45 5.34
#